data_AF-X1K0E9-F1
#
_entry.id   AF-X1K0E9-F1
#
_cell.length_a   1.000
_cell.length_b   1.000
_cell.length_c   1.000
_cell.angle_alpha   90.00
_cell.angle_beta   90.00
_cell.angle_gamma   90.00
#
_symmetry.space_group_name_H-M   'P 1'
#
loop_
_entity.id
_entity.type
_entity.pdbx_description
1 polymer ?
#
loop_
_entity_poly.entity_id
_entity_poly.type
_entity_poly.pdbx_seq_one_letter_code
_entity_poly.pdbx_strand_id
1 'polypeptide(L)'
;MRCPFFNRGNIWVNYSYQEKPMYNYSDEILRFYKAIRKKGINVDIVRPTDDFSKYKVAIAPLMYIVDDKTANNIKKYVKEGGHIYCWI
;
A
#
# COMPACT_ATOMS: atom_id res chain seq x y z
N MET A 1 -6.72 -10.18 -1.89
CA MET A 1 -6.50 -8.75 -2.23
C MET A 1 -5.32 -8.31 -1.39
N ARG A 2 -4.19 -7.89 -1.96
CA ARG A 2 -2.99 -7.60 -1.17
C ARG A 2 -2.98 -6.14 -0.72
N CYS A 3 -2.39 -5.84 0.43
CA CYS A 3 -2.10 -4.48 0.89
C CYS A 3 -0.56 -4.28 0.84
N PRO A 4 0.01 -3.81 -0.30
CA PRO A 4 1.46 -3.72 -0.53
C PRO A 4 2.23 -2.63 0.22
N PHE A 5 1.88 -2.24 1.45
CA PHE A 5 2.38 -0.95 1.94
C PHE A 5 2.90 -1.03 3.35
N PHE A 6 3.95 -1.83 3.54
CA PHE A 6 4.83 -1.67 4.69
C PHE A 6 6.24 -1.33 4.18
N ASN A 7 6.52 -0.03 4.01
CA ASN A 7 7.84 0.49 3.66
C ASN A 7 8.34 1.40 4.78
N ARG A 8 9.57 1.14 5.28
CA ARG A 8 10.21 1.95 6.32
C ARG A 8 10.23 3.43 5.98
N GLY A 9 10.45 3.81 4.71
CA GLY A 9 10.50 5.22 4.29
C GLY A 9 9.21 6.01 4.58
N ASN A 10 8.04 5.43 4.27
CA ASN A 10 6.75 6.08 4.54
C ASN A 10 6.42 6.14 6.03
N ILE A 11 6.85 5.13 6.78
CA ILE A 11 6.73 5.12 8.25
C ILE A 11 7.55 6.27 8.84
N TRP A 12 8.81 6.43 8.41
CA TRP A 12 9.66 7.54 8.86
C TRP A 12 9.05 8.91 8.55
N VAL A 13 8.55 9.12 7.33
CA VAL A 13 7.86 10.37 6.98
C VAL A 13 6.65 10.63 7.86
N ASN A 14 5.81 9.62 8.10
CA ASN A 14 4.63 9.78 8.96
C ASN A 14 5.01 10.15 10.41
N TYR A 15 6.13 9.62 10.92
CA TYR A 15 6.67 9.99 12.24
C TYR A 15 7.42 11.34 12.25
N SER A 16 7.98 11.78 11.12
CA SER A 16 8.69 13.06 11.00
C SER A 16 7.76 14.27 10.93
N TYR A 17 6.48 14.09 10.58
CA TYR A 17 5.46 15.12 10.76
C TYR A 17 5.17 15.28 12.27
N GLN A 18 5.92 16.17 12.94
CA GLN A 18 5.79 16.45 14.38
C GLN A 18 4.49 17.18 14.75
N GLU A 19 3.76 17.73 13.76
CA GLU A 19 2.42 18.26 13.96
C GLU A 19 1.41 17.19 13.54
N LYS A 20 0.64 16.69 14.52
CA LYS A 20 -0.39 15.63 14.44
C LYS A 20 -0.62 15.13 13.00
N PRO A 21 -0.11 13.94 12.61
CA PRO A 21 -0.37 13.41 11.29
C PRO A 21 -1.89 13.30 11.10
N MET A 22 -2.41 13.87 10.00
CA MET A 22 -3.85 13.85 9.67
C MET A 22 -4.41 12.42 9.70
N TYR A 23 -3.55 11.44 9.42
CA TYR A 23 -3.83 10.00 9.52
C TYR A 23 -2.64 9.25 10.12
N ASN A 24 -2.92 8.38 11.10
CA ASN A 24 -1.95 7.41 11.60
C ASN A 24 -1.79 6.29 10.56
N TYR A 25 -0.58 6.12 10.03
CA TYR A 25 -0.27 5.14 8.99
C TYR A 25 -0.70 3.72 9.36
N SER A 26 -0.47 3.33 10.61
CA SER A 26 -0.81 2.00 11.11
C SER A 26 -2.32 1.82 11.21
N ASP A 27 -3.04 2.84 11.65
CA ASP A 27 -4.50 2.78 11.81
C ASP A 27 -5.22 2.74 10.47
N GLU A 28 -4.77 3.51 9.48
CA GLU A 28 -5.35 3.46 8.13
C GLU A 28 -5.09 2.11 7.46
N ILE A 29 -3.87 1.57 7.52
CA ILE A 29 -3.60 0.21 7.01
C ILE A 29 -4.49 -0.81 7.71
N LEU A 30 -4.63 -0.71 9.04
CA LEU A 30 -5.45 -1.62 9.82
C LEU A 30 -6.95 -1.47 9.49
N ARG A 31 -7.41 -0.25 9.18
CA ARG A 31 -8.79 0.03 8.74
C ARG A 31 -9.09 -0.68 7.42
N PHE A 32 -8.22 -0.56 6.42
CA PHE A 32 -8.36 -1.28 5.15
C PHE A 32 -8.28 -2.80 5.35
N TYR A 33 -7.31 -3.27 6.13
CA TYR A 33 -7.14 -4.68 6.44
C TYR A 33 -8.40 -5.28 7.08
N LYS A 34 -8.94 -4.63 8.12
CA LYS A 34 -10.17 -5.05 8.82
C LYS A 34 -11.38 -5.03 7.89
N ALA A 35 -11.54 -4.00 7.06
CA ALA A 35 -12.67 -3.89 6.14
C ALA A 35 -12.69 -5.03 5.12
N ILE A 36 -11.53 -5.41 4.59
CA ILE A 36 -11.41 -6.51 3.61
C ILE A 36 -11.55 -7.87 4.29
N ARG A 37 -10.93 -8.04 5.47
CA ARG A 37 -11.09 -9.26 6.28
C ARG A 37 -12.55 -9.53 6.65
N LYS A 38 -13.33 -8.49 6.97
CA LYS A 38 -14.77 -8.61 7.25
C LYS A 38 -15.58 -9.16 6.06
N LYS A 39 -15.08 -8.98 4.83
CA LYS A 39 -15.67 -9.56 3.61
C LYS A 39 -15.21 -11.01 3.36
N GLY A 40 -14.45 -11.63 4.27
CA GLY A 40 -13.94 -12.99 4.12
C GLY A 40 -12.78 -13.13 3.12
N ILE A 41 -12.22 -12.01 2.64
CA ILE A 41 -11.13 -12.03 1.66
C ILE A 41 -9.79 -12.07 2.39
N ASN A 42 -8.92 -13.01 2.00
CA ASN A 42 -7.55 -13.04 2.49
C ASN A 42 -6.73 -11.87 1.93
N VAL A 43 -6.02 -11.21 2.85
CA VAL A 43 -5.14 -10.08 2.59
C VAL A 43 -3.75 -10.43 3.05
N ASP A 44 -2.81 -10.35 2.13
CA ASP A 44 -1.40 -10.45 2.45
C ASP A 44 -0.79 -9.03 2.48
N ILE A 45 0.32 -8.85 3.19
CA ILE A 45 1.10 -7.61 3.19
C ILE A 45 2.38 -7.92 2.42
N VAL A 46 2.70 -7.14 1.38
CA VAL A 46 3.97 -7.22 0.61
C VAL A 46 4.72 -5.92 0.71
N ARG A 47 6.00 -5.96 0.36
CA ARG A 47 6.80 -4.76 0.10
C ARG A 47 6.47 -4.18 -1.28
N PRO A 48 6.65 -2.86 -1.48
CA PRO A 48 6.41 -2.23 -2.78
C PRO A 48 7.28 -2.74 -3.94
N THR A 49 8.42 -3.35 -3.60
CA THR A 49 9.38 -3.93 -4.55
C THR A 49 9.09 -5.40 -4.90
N ASP A 50 8.11 -6.03 -4.25
CA ASP A 50 7.79 -7.44 -4.49
C ASP A 50 6.98 -7.59 -5.80
N ASP A 51 6.95 -8.81 -6.35
CA ASP A 51 6.18 -9.11 -7.55
C ASP A 51 4.66 -9.09 -7.28
N PHE A 52 3.94 -8.26 -8.04
CA PHE A 52 2.49 -8.10 -7.93
C PHE A 52 1.69 -8.96 -8.92
N SER A 53 2.34 -9.67 -9.85
CA SER A 53 1.70 -10.46 -10.92
C SER A 53 0.64 -11.44 -10.41
N LYS A 54 0.81 -11.96 -9.19
CA LYS A 54 -0.10 -12.92 -8.55
C LYS A 54 -1.40 -12.29 -8.02
N TYR A 55 -1.54 -10.97 -8.06
CA TYR A 55 -2.65 -10.25 -7.42
C TYR A 55 -3.50 -9.48 -8.42
N LYS A 56 -4.81 -9.69 -8.41
CA LYS A 56 -5.72 -8.88 -9.25
C LYS A 56 -5.89 -7.44 -8.76
N VAL A 57 -5.73 -7.21 -7.46
CA VAL A 57 -5.88 -5.88 -6.85
C VAL A 57 -4.84 -5.65 -5.75
N ALA A 58 -4.22 -4.47 -5.81
CA ALA A 58 -3.28 -3.91 -4.84
C ALA A 58 -3.86 -2.63 -4.19
N ILE A 59 -3.74 -2.47 -2.88
CA ILE A 59 -4.23 -1.27 -2.16
C ILE A 59 -3.11 -0.57 -1.42
N ALA A 60 -2.95 0.72 -1.71
CA ALA A 60 -1.91 1.64 -1.28
C ALA A 60 -2.40 2.82 -0.47
N PRO A 61 -2.80 2.62 0.80
CA PRO A 61 -3.11 3.76 1.64
C PRO A 61 -1.79 4.46 2.00
N LEU A 62 -1.71 5.77 1.72
CA LEU A 62 -0.64 6.65 2.19
C LEU A 62 0.76 6.36 1.57
N MET A 63 0.82 6.28 0.24
CA MET A 63 2.09 6.16 -0.48
C MET A 63 2.74 7.54 -0.71
N TYR A 64 3.41 8.09 0.32
CA TYR A 64 4.03 9.42 0.24
C TYR A 64 5.34 9.44 -0.57
N ILE A 65 6.18 8.42 -0.39
CA ILE A 65 7.45 8.26 -1.10
C ILE A 65 7.38 7.02 -1.98
N VAL A 66 7.75 7.21 -3.25
CA VAL A 66 7.85 6.16 -4.26
C VAL A 66 9.20 6.30 -4.96
N ASP A 67 10.03 5.27 -4.87
CA ASP A 67 11.27 5.19 -5.65
C ASP A 67 10.98 4.72 -7.09
N ASP A 68 11.89 5.03 -8.02
CA ASP A 68 11.71 4.70 -9.44
C ASP A 68 11.49 3.20 -9.70
N LYS A 69 12.11 2.33 -8.90
CA LYS A 69 11.97 0.88 -9.04
C LYS A 69 10.56 0.44 -8.65
N THR A 70 10.04 0.94 -7.53
CA THR A 70 8.64 0.74 -7.12
C THR A 70 7.67 1.30 -8.16
N ALA A 71 7.91 2.52 -8.67
CA ALA A 71 7.05 3.13 -9.68
C ALA A 71 7.01 2.31 -10.97
N ASN A 72 8.15 1.81 -11.44
CA ASN A 72 8.22 0.95 -12.62
C ASN A 72 7.51 -0.39 -12.41
N ASN A 73 7.62 -0.97 -11.21
CA ASN A 73 6.93 -2.21 -10.85
C ASN A 73 5.41 -2.02 -10.87
N ILE A 74 4.90 -0.92 -10.30
CA ILE A 74 3.47 -0.58 -10.33
C ILE A 74 3.00 -0.33 -11.77
N LYS A 75 3.77 0.41 -12.58
CA LYS A 75 3.43 0.64 -14.00
C LYS A 75 3.31 -0.67 -14.77
N LYS A 76 4.25 -1.61 -14.56
CA LYS A 76 4.20 -2.93 -15.17
C LYS A 76 2.97 -3.71 -14.72
N TYR A 77 2.70 -3.72 -13.42
CA TYR A 77 1.53 -4.36 -12.83
C TYR A 77 0.20 -3.86 -13.42
N VAL A 78 0.04 -2.55 -13.56
CA VAL A 78 -1.17 -1.95 -14.14
C VAL A 78 -1.28 -2.27 -15.64
N LYS A 79 -0.17 -2.27 -16.38
CA LYS A 79 -0.15 -2.68 -17.79
C LYS A 79 -0.56 -4.13 -18.00
N GLU A 80 -0.24 -5.01 -17.05
CA GLU A 80 -0.63 -6.44 -17.07
C GLU A 80 -2.10 -6.67 -16.65
N GLY A 81 -2.88 -5.60 -16.44
CA GLY A 81 -4.30 -5.67 -16.10
C GLY A 81 -4.59 -5.69 -14.59
N GLY A 82 -3.57 -5.43 -13.75
CA GLY A 82 -3.74 -5.25 -12.32
C GLY A 82 -4.39 -3.91 -11.97
N HIS A 83 -5.21 -3.88 -10.91
CA HIS A 83 -5.79 -2.63 -10.41
C HIS A 83 -5.09 -2.19 -9.13
N ILE A 84 -4.64 -0.94 -9.08
CA ILE A 84 -4.08 -0.33 -7.89
C ILE A 84 -4.99 0.79 -7.37
N TYR A 85 -5.30 0.73 -6.08
CA TYR A 85 -6.00 1.80 -5.37
C TYR A 85 -5.00 2.55 -4.50
N CYS A 86 -4.59 3.73 -4.95
CA CYS A 86 -3.76 4.64 -4.18
C CYS A 86 -4.62 5.83 -3.78
N TRP A 87 -4.87 5.99 -2.48
CA TRP A 87 -5.56 7.15 -1.94
C TRP A 87 -4.65 7.82 -0.91
N ILE A 88 -4.53 9.13 -1.01
CA ILE A 88 -3.69 9.99 -0.17
C ILE A 88 -4.55 10.91 0.68
#